data_AF-A0A7J3C7P9-F1
#
_entry.id   AF-A0A7J3C7P9-F1
#
_cell.length_a   1.000
_cell.length_b   1.000
_cell.length_c   1.000
_cell.angle_alpha   90.00
_cell.angle_beta   90.00
_cell.angle_gamma   90.00
#
_symmetry.space_group_name_H-M   'P 1'
#
loop_
_entity.id
_entity.type
_entity.pdbx_description
1 polymer ?
#
loop_
_entity_poly.entity_id
_entity_poly.type
_entity_poly.pdbx_seq_one_letter_code
_entity_poly.pdbx_strand_id
1 'polypeptide(L)'
;MFEITVRLKNASVDDDVDRLLSEFLIDIGYIEERGEKNIERMKENVSFRLFKEVFLMRPEKTWPVNEILTFLNTSKPTLYRHLNRLKSLEIIQEVQIGKEKGYVLRYNSLSLAWNFVESNVKMAMDNYRKRVENIQRMVGEK
;
A
#
# COMPACT_ATOMS: atom_id res chain seq x y z
N MET A 1 7.98 -7.94 -6.44
CA MET A 1 8.98 -6.87 -6.45
C MET A 1 8.44 -5.74 -5.59
N PHE A 2 9.21 -5.25 -4.62
CA PHE A 2 8.79 -4.12 -3.78
C PHE A 2 8.84 -2.83 -4.59
N GLU A 3 7.80 -2.01 -4.49
CA GLU A 3 7.71 -0.72 -5.19
C GLU A 3 6.84 0.24 -4.38
N ILE A 4 7.37 1.44 -4.13
CA ILE A 4 6.67 2.51 -3.42
C ILE A 4 7.05 3.86 -4.05
N THR A 5 6.10 4.79 -4.07
CA THR A 5 6.41 6.19 -4.35
C THR A 5 6.70 6.89 -3.03
N VAL A 6 7.87 7.54 -2.93
CA VAL A 6 8.23 8.35 -1.75
C VAL A 6 8.09 9.81 -2.12
N ARG A 7 7.24 10.53 -1.38
CA ARG A 7 7.04 11.98 -1.53
C ARG A 7 7.43 12.66 -0.24
N LEU A 8 8.27 13.69 -0.33
CA LEU A 8 8.62 14.49 0.84
C LEU A 8 7.46 15.46 1.12
N LYS A 9 6.70 15.17 2.17
CA LYS A 9 5.63 16.03 2.69
C LYS A 9 5.73 16.11 4.21
N ASN A 10 5.22 17.20 4.77
CA ASN A 10 5.05 17.31 6.22
C ASN A 10 3.92 16.36 6.65
N ALA A 11 4.05 15.78 7.83
CA ALA A 11 2.96 15.00 8.42
C ALA A 11 1.72 15.88 8.55
N SER A 12 0.60 15.43 8.01
CA SER A 12 -0.69 16.07 8.24
C SER A 12 -1.24 15.66 9.61
N VAL A 13 -1.90 16.60 10.27
CA VAL A 13 -2.70 16.36 11.47
C VAL A 13 -4.11 16.81 11.10
N ASP A 14 -5.05 15.87 11.15
CA ASP A 14 -6.45 16.09 10.85
C ASP A 14 -7.28 15.19 11.79
N ASP A 15 -8.44 15.66 12.23
CA ASP A 15 -9.33 14.91 13.12
C ASP A 15 -10.21 13.91 12.34
N ASP A 16 -10.20 13.99 11.00
CA ASP A 16 -10.88 13.07 10.09
C ASP A 16 -9.94 11.94 9.61
N VAL A 17 -10.20 10.73 10.10
CA VAL A 17 -9.48 9.51 9.70
C VAL A 17 -9.55 9.26 8.19
N ASP A 18 -10.66 9.56 7.54
CA ASP A 18 -10.80 9.32 6.09
C ASP A 18 -9.90 10.25 5.29
N ARG A 19 -9.78 11.50 5.75
CA ARG A 19 -8.89 12.47 5.14
C ARG A 19 -7.43 12.08 5.34
N LEU A 20 -7.00 11.79 6.56
CA LEU A 20 -5.65 11.30 6.85
C LEU A 20 -5.32 10.05 6.03
N LEU A 21 -6.24 9.09 5.97
CA LEU A 21 -6.05 7.86 5.22
C LEU A 21 -5.94 8.14 3.71
N SER A 22 -6.77 9.02 3.17
CA SER A 22 -6.74 9.38 1.75
C SER A 22 -5.40 10.02 1.35
N GLU A 23 -4.91 10.95 2.17
CA GLU A 23 -3.63 11.62 1.97
C GLU A 23 -2.48 10.60 2.01
N PHE A 24 -2.46 9.76 3.05
CA PHE A 24 -1.47 8.69 3.19
C PHE A 24 -1.44 7.75 1.98
N LEU A 25 -2.60 7.26 1.53
CA LEU A 25 -2.70 6.33 0.41
C LEU A 25 -2.29 6.96 -0.94
N ILE A 26 -2.49 8.26 -1.11
CA ILE A 26 -1.98 9.02 -2.25
C ILE A 26 -0.45 9.17 -2.15
N ASP A 27 0.06 9.50 -0.97
CA ASP A 27 1.47 9.81 -0.77
C ASP A 27 2.40 8.63 -0.98
N ILE A 28 1.96 7.44 -0.59
CA ILE A 28 2.69 6.18 -0.83
C ILE A 28 2.52 5.66 -2.27
N GLY A 29 1.70 6.35 -3.09
CA GLY A 29 1.42 5.97 -4.48
C GLY A 29 0.58 4.69 -4.60
N TYR A 30 -0.32 4.43 -3.65
CA TYR A 30 -1.33 3.38 -3.78
C TYR A 30 -2.55 3.87 -4.56
N ILE A 31 -3.01 5.08 -4.27
CA ILE A 31 -4.05 5.79 -5.02
C ILE A 31 -3.38 6.85 -5.88
N GLU A 32 -3.80 6.96 -7.14
CA GLU A 32 -3.25 7.96 -8.05
C GLU A 32 -3.74 9.37 -7.70
N GLU A 33 -2.83 10.33 -7.59
CA GLU A 33 -3.12 11.74 -7.27
C GLU A 33 -3.97 12.46 -8.33
N ARG A 34 -4.01 11.94 -9.57
CA ARG A 34 -4.91 12.44 -10.62
C ARG A 34 -6.38 12.10 -10.34
N GLY A 35 -6.65 11.40 -9.24
CA GLY A 35 -7.98 11.02 -8.80
C GLY A 35 -8.79 12.16 -8.17
N GLU A 36 -9.94 11.75 -7.66
CA GLU A 36 -10.97 12.61 -7.10
C GLU A 36 -10.51 13.30 -5.79
N LYS A 37 -10.51 14.63 -5.78
CA LYS A 37 -10.13 15.43 -4.59
C LYS A 37 -11.27 15.53 -3.58
N ASN A 38 -12.48 15.18 -3.98
CA ASN A 38 -13.63 15.12 -3.10
C ASN A 38 -13.58 13.86 -2.23
N ILE A 39 -13.47 14.05 -0.90
CA ILE A 39 -13.36 12.95 0.05
C ILE A 39 -14.57 12.02 0.03
N GLU A 40 -15.78 12.54 -0.17
CA GLU A 40 -17.00 11.71 -0.21
C GLU A 40 -16.99 10.75 -1.39
N ARG A 41 -16.56 11.21 -2.56
CA ARG A 41 -16.39 10.34 -3.72
C ARG A 41 -15.18 9.41 -3.59
N MET A 42 -14.11 9.82 -2.90
CA MET A 42 -12.97 8.95 -2.60
C MET A 42 -13.42 7.75 -1.75
N LYS A 43 -14.29 7.98 -0.76
CA LYS A 43 -14.85 6.93 0.11
C LYS A 43 -15.66 5.88 -0.66
N GLU A 44 -16.16 6.20 -1.85
CA GLU A 44 -16.86 5.25 -2.72
C GLU A 44 -15.90 4.41 -3.58
N ASN A 45 -14.64 4.83 -3.72
CA ASN A 45 -13.67 4.17 -4.60
C ASN A 45 -13.28 2.78 -4.06
N VAL A 46 -13.27 1.79 -4.96
CA VAL A 46 -12.87 0.41 -4.66
C VAL A 46 -11.51 0.32 -3.97
N SER A 47 -10.51 1.13 -4.37
CA SER A 47 -9.18 1.09 -3.74
C SER A 47 -9.21 1.60 -2.30
N PHE A 48 -9.92 2.69 -2.04
CA PHE A 48 -10.03 3.27 -0.71
C PHE A 48 -10.80 2.32 0.22
N ARG A 49 -11.95 1.83 -0.24
CA ARG A 49 -12.78 0.87 0.52
C ARG A 49 -12.05 -0.44 0.77
N LEU A 50 -11.30 -0.96 -0.22
CA LEU A 50 -10.46 -2.14 -0.04
C LEU A 50 -9.44 -1.93 1.08
N PHE A 51 -8.77 -0.79 1.13
CA PHE A 51 -7.83 -0.55 2.22
C PHE A 51 -8.55 -0.39 3.56
N LYS A 52 -9.52 0.54 3.63
CA LYS A 52 -10.18 0.92 4.87
C LYS A 52 -11.08 -0.19 5.42
N GLU A 53 -12.10 -0.58 4.67
CA GLU A 53 -13.19 -1.45 5.15
C GLU A 53 -12.78 -2.91 5.25
N VAL A 54 -11.91 -3.37 4.33
CA VAL A 54 -11.47 -4.77 4.28
C VAL A 54 -10.26 -4.96 5.21
N PHE A 55 -9.17 -4.22 5.01
CA PHE A 55 -7.93 -4.47 5.76
C PHE A 55 -7.78 -3.68 7.05
N LEU A 56 -8.06 -2.37 7.06
CA LEU A 56 -7.79 -1.54 8.23
C LEU A 56 -8.82 -1.75 9.36
N MET A 57 -10.11 -1.80 9.03
CA MET A 57 -11.19 -1.96 10.02
C MET A 57 -11.34 -3.40 10.52
N ARG A 58 -10.78 -4.39 9.80
CA ARG A 58 -10.82 -5.81 10.19
C ARG A 58 -9.44 -6.45 10.02
N PRO A 59 -8.42 -5.96 10.74
CA PRO A 59 -7.03 -6.29 10.44
C PRO A 59 -6.68 -7.75 10.71
N GLU A 60 -7.38 -8.42 11.63
CA GLU A 60 -7.19 -9.85 11.94
C GLU A 60 -7.90 -10.79 10.96
N LYS A 61 -8.84 -10.27 10.17
CA LYS A 61 -9.64 -11.10 9.28
C LYS A 61 -8.82 -11.47 8.05
N THR A 62 -8.68 -12.77 7.80
CA THR A 62 -8.25 -13.25 6.49
C THR A 62 -9.46 -13.27 5.55
N TRP A 63 -9.41 -12.46 4.49
CA TRP A 63 -10.49 -12.27 3.55
C TRP A 63 -10.32 -13.15 2.31
N PRO A 64 -11.22 -14.11 2.05
CA PRO A 64 -11.26 -14.84 0.78
C PRO A 64 -11.51 -13.90 -0.39
N VAL A 65 -10.88 -14.15 -1.54
CA VAL A 65 -11.01 -13.29 -2.74
C VAL A 65 -12.48 -13.10 -3.16
N ASN A 66 -13.28 -14.18 -3.14
CA ASN A 66 -14.69 -14.11 -3.54
C ASN A 66 -15.54 -13.25 -2.59
N GLU A 67 -15.18 -13.23 -1.30
CA GLU A 67 -15.85 -12.36 -0.34
C GLU A 67 -15.55 -10.89 -0.61
N ILE A 68 -14.28 -10.55 -0.90
CA ILE A 68 -13.88 -9.18 -1.24
C ILE A 68 -14.58 -8.70 -2.51
N LEU A 69 -14.67 -9.55 -3.54
CA LEU A 69 -15.38 -9.23 -4.78
C LEU A 69 -16.85 -8.86 -4.54
N THR A 70 -17.52 -9.66 -3.72
CA THR A 70 -18.93 -9.47 -3.37
C THR A 70 -19.11 -8.22 -2.53
N PHE A 71 -18.27 -8.04 -1.50
CA PHE A 71 -18.34 -6.91 -0.58
C PHE A 71 -18.07 -5.56 -1.26
N LEU A 72 -17.08 -5.50 -2.16
CA LEU A 72 -16.74 -4.28 -2.89
C LEU A 72 -17.53 -4.09 -4.18
N ASN A 73 -18.35 -5.08 -4.58
CA ASN A 73 -19.08 -5.09 -5.84
C ASN A 73 -18.20 -4.68 -7.04
N THR A 74 -17.09 -5.40 -7.23
CA THR A 74 -16.07 -5.06 -8.23
C THR A 74 -15.66 -6.26 -9.08
N SER A 75 -14.89 -6.02 -10.13
CA SER A 75 -14.39 -7.07 -11.02
C SER A 75 -13.10 -7.72 -10.49
N LYS A 76 -12.87 -8.99 -10.86
CA LYS A 76 -11.61 -9.70 -10.57
C LYS A 76 -10.36 -8.92 -11.01
N PRO A 77 -10.28 -8.38 -12.24
CA PRO A 77 -9.10 -7.62 -12.67
C PRO A 77 -8.86 -6.38 -11.80
N THR A 78 -9.90 -5.62 -11.47
CA THR A 78 -9.78 -4.43 -10.61
C THR A 78 -9.31 -4.80 -9.22
N LEU A 79 -9.92 -5.83 -8.61
CA LEU A 79 -9.49 -6.29 -7.29
C LEU A 79 -8.02 -6.74 -7.28
N TYR A 80 -7.62 -7.60 -8.21
CA TYR A 80 -6.25 -8.12 -8.24
C TYR A 80 -5.21 -7.03 -8.50
N ARG A 81 -5.53 -5.99 -9.29
CA ARG A 81 -4.66 -4.83 -9.46
C ARG A 81 -4.35 -4.16 -8.12
N HIS A 82 -5.37 -3.91 -7.30
CA HIS A 82 -5.18 -3.27 -5.99
C HIS A 82 -4.53 -4.21 -4.96
N LEU A 83 -4.91 -5.50 -4.93
CA LEU A 83 -4.28 -6.49 -4.05
C LEU A 83 -2.80 -6.66 -4.37
N ASN A 84 -2.44 -6.73 -5.65
CA ASN A 84 -1.04 -6.84 -6.07
C ASN A 84 -0.24 -5.60 -5.69
N ARG A 85 -0.82 -4.40 -5.78
CA ARG A 85 -0.18 -3.15 -5.34
C ARG A 85 0.05 -3.12 -3.83
N LEU A 86 -0.95 -3.48 -3.02
CA LEU A 86 -0.78 -3.55 -1.56
C LEU A 86 0.20 -4.65 -1.13
N LYS A 87 0.21 -5.78 -1.85
CA LYS A 87 1.17 -6.86 -1.62
C LYS A 87 2.58 -6.45 -2.01
N SER A 88 2.78 -5.72 -3.12
CA SER A 88 4.10 -5.19 -3.50
C SER A 88 4.60 -4.14 -2.53
N LEU A 89 3.71 -3.41 -1.85
CA LEU A 89 4.06 -2.52 -0.75
C LEU A 89 4.39 -3.28 0.54
N GLU A 90 4.22 -4.60 0.60
CA GLU A 90 4.37 -5.42 1.83
C GLU A 90 3.35 -5.08 2.93
N ILE A 91 2.24 -4.39 2.61
CA ILE A 91 1.21 -4.02 3.58
C ILE A 91 0.27 -5.19 3.89
N ILE A 92 -0.05 -5.99 2.87
CA ILE A 92 -0.89 -7.18 3.01
C ILE A 92 -0.09 -8.44 2.65
N GLN A 93 -0.57 -9.58 3.13
CA GLN A 93 -0.03 -10.88 2.76
C GLN A 93 -1.13 -11.78 2.19
N GLU A 94 -0.72 -12.64 1.26
CA GLU A 94 -1.56 -13.70 0.68
C GLU A 94 -1.50 -14.92 1.60
N VAL A 95 -2.67 -15.51 1.89
CA VAL A 95 -2.81 -16.70 2.75
C VAL A 95 -3.65 -17.72 2.00
N GLN A 96 -3.28 -19.00 2.10
CA GLN A 96 -4.07 -20.08 1.53
C GLN A 96 -5.21 -20.46 2.50
N ILE A 97 -6.45 -20.40 2.04
CA ILE A 97 -7.64 -20.83 2.78
C ILE A 97 -8.21 -22.06 2.08
N GLY A 98 -7.81 -23.27 2.51
CA GLY A 98 -8.18 -24.49 1.82
C GLY A 98 -7.69 -24.50 0.37
N LYS A 99 -8.61 -24.44 -0.60
CA LYS A 99 -8.31 -24.39 -2.05
C LYS A 99 -8.30 -22.98 -2.64
N GLU A 100 -8.71 -21.96 -1.89
CA GLU A 100 -8.77 -20.58 -2.37
C GLU A 100 -7.69 -19.70 -1.73
N LYS A 101 -7.46 -18.54 -2.35
CA LYS A 101 -6.58 -17.51 -1.83
C LYS A 101 -7.39 -16.54 -0.97
N GLY A 102 -6.79 -16.11 0.13
CA GLY A 102 -7.24 -14.99 0.93
C GLY A 102 -6.13 -13.98 1.13
N TYR A 103 -6.50 -12.82 1.66
CA TYR A 103 -5.58 -11.74 1.98
C TYR A 103 -5.88 -11.20 3.37
N VAL A 104 -4.83 -10.83 4.10
CA VAL A 104 -4.93 -10.24 5.44
C VAL A 104 -3.95 -9.09 5.56
N LEU A 105 -4.24 -8.13 6.44
CA LEU A 105 -3.28 -7.10 6.79
C LEU A 105 -2.06 -7.77 7.43
N ARG A 106 -0.85 -7.44 6.96
CA ARG A 106 0.36 -8.05 7.47
C ARG A 106 0.47 -7.75 8.98
N TYR A 107 0.72 -8.79 9.79
CA TYR A 107 0.74 -8.72 11.26
C TYR A 107 -0.54 -8.22 11.92
N ASN A 108 -1.66 -8.16 11.19
CA ASN A 108 -2.91 -7.62 11.69
C ASN A 108 -2.77 -6.19 12.28
N SER A 109 -1.80 -5.42 11.80
CA SER A 109 -1.53 -4.06 12.29
C SER A 109 -0.85 -3.22 11.22
N LEU A 110 -1.44 -2.06 10.90
CA LEU A 110 -0.88 -1.16 9.89
C LEU A 110 0.50 -0.64 10.32
N SER A 111 0.68 -0.32 11.60
CA SER A 111 1.96 0.15 12.12
C SER A 111 3.05 -0.92 12.00
N LEU A 112 2.74 -2.18 12.33
CA LEU A 112 3.71 -3.28 12.19
C LEU A 112 4.00 -3.60 10.72
N ALA A 113 3.00 -3.57 9.85
CA ALA A 113 3.20 -3.70 8.41
C ALA A 113 4.10 -2.58 7.87
N TRP A 114 3.90 -1.34 8.34
CA TRP A 114 4.66 -0.17 7.92
C TRP A 114 6.16 -0.28 8.24
N ASN A 115 6.54 -0.88 9.37
CA ASN A 115 7.95 -1.13 9.71
C ASN A 115 8.70 -1.92 8.62
N PHE A 116 8.00 -2.80 7.88
CA PHE A 116 8.59 -3.54 6.76
C PHE A 116 8.72 -2.68 5.51
N VAL A 117 7.74 -1.81 5.25
CA VAL A 117 7.84 -0.79 4.19
C VAL A 117 9.09 0.05 4.41
N GLU A 118 9.27 0.58 5.62
CA GLU A 118 10.43 1.41 5.99
C GLU A 118 11.74 0.65 5.85
N SER A 119 11.79 -0.59 6.32
CA SER A 119 12.97 -1.45 6.19
C SER A 119 13.37 -1.67 4.73
N ASN A 120 12.39 -1.92 3.85
CA ASN A 120 12.63 -2.09 2.42
C ASN A 120 13.05 -0.79 1.74
N VAL A 121 12.45 0.36 2.11
CA VAL A 121 12.87 1.68 1.63
C VAL A 121 14.31 1.96 2.03
N LYS A 122 14.67 1.73 3.29
CA LYS A 122 16.04 1.92 3.79
C LYS A 122 17.04 1.06 3.01
N MET A 123 16.74 -0.23 2.83
CA MET A 123 17.58 -1.13 2.04
C MET A 123 17.71 -0.69 0.57
N ALA A 124 16.62 -0.22 -0.04
CA ALA A 124 16.65 0.31 -1.40
C ALA A 124 17.56 1.55 -1.52
N MET A 125 17.42 2.50 -0.59
CA MET A 125 18.24 3.70 -0.55
C MET A 125 19.71 3.40 -0.27
N ASP A 126 20.03 2.45 0.61
CA ASP A 126 21.40 2.01 0.85
C ASP A 126 22.02 1.38 -0.41
N ASN A 127 21.24 0.59 -1.16
CA ASN A 127 21.67 0.03 -2.43
C ASN A 127 21.86 1.12 -3.50
N TYR A 128 21.00 2.14 -3.55
CA TYR A 128 21.18 3.26 -4.46
C TYR A 128 22.43 4.07 -4.13
N ARG A 129 22.70 4.34 -2.84
CA ARG A 129 23.93 5.01 -2.39
C ARG A 129 25.18 4.29 -2.89
N LYS A 130 25.26 2.97 -2.67
CA LYS A 130 26.40 2.14 -3.15
C LYS A 130 26.56 2.21 -4.67
N ARG A 131 25.44 2.24 -5.43
CA ARG A 131 25.49 2.39 -6.89
C ARG A 131 26.03 3.76 -7.30
N VAL A 132 25.57 4.83 -6.67
CA VAL A 132 26.06 6.20 -6.92
C VAL A 132 27.56 6.30 -6.63
N GLU A 133 28.02 5.78 -5.49
CA GLU A 133 29.46 5.74 -5.13
C GLU A 133 30.30 4.98 -6.17
N ASN A 134 29.79 3.86 -6.68
CA ASN A 134 30.47 3.08 -7.72
C ASN A 134 30.51 3.83 -9.05
N ILE A 135 29.41 4.48 -9.45
CA ILE A 135 29.37 5.33 -10.65
C ILE A 135 30.41 6.44 -10.53
N GLN A 136 30.44 7.15 -9.39
CA GLN A 136 31.40 8.22 -9.12
C GLN A 136 32.84 7.75 -9.26
N ARG A 137 33.16 6.59 -8.67
CA ARG A 137 34.49 5.98 -8.76
C ARG A 137 34.89 5.65 -10.20
N MET A 138 33.94 5.22 -11.03
CA MET A 138 34.20 4.87 -12.44
C MET A 138 34.42 6.08 -13.33
N VAL A 139 33.75 7.22 -13.05
CA VAL A 139 33.91 8.44 -13.84
C VAL A 139 35.14 9.28 -13.47
N GLY A 140 35.86 8.90 -12.42
CA GLY A 140 37.18 9.47 -12.09
C GLY A 140 37.14 10.76 -11.26
N GLU A 141 35.99 11.11 -10.70
CA GLU A 141 35.89 12.21 -9.73
C GLU A 141 36.29 11.69 -8.34
N LYS A 142 37.44 12.18 -7.85
CA LYS A 142 37.95 11.93 -6.49
C LYS A 142 37.06 12.54 -5.42
#